data_AF-A0A7C6TV45-F1
#
_entry.id   AF-A0A7C6TV45-F1
#
_cell.length_a   1.000
_cell.length_b   1.000
_cell.length_c   1.000
_cell.angle_alpha   90.00
_cell.angle_beta   90.00
_cell.angle_gamma   90.00
#
_symmetry.space_group_name_H-M   'P 1'
#
loop_
_entity.id
_entity.type
_entity.pdbx_description
1 polymer ?
#
loop_
_entity_poly.entity_id
_entity_poly.type
_entity_poly.pdbx_seq_one_letter_code
_entity_poly.pdbx_strand_id
1 'polypeptide(L)'
;MTAIALESRFSTLTQVVRRRLLPVPGKVRVQVGDRVEADDIVAEATVEGRLHVIDLARELGTGAPDVLRHVRVSSGQAVERDTVLASIRPFGLLRKVVRAPFAGVIKRIEEGYLFLRSDPQTLLLRAYVPGEVVEHYPHRGVAVRAIGAHVRGVWGCGDERQGMLATMVSAPDEPLTWER
;
A
#
# COMPACT_ATOMS: atom_id res chain seq x y z
N MET A 1 -15.05 9.11 35.70
CA MET A 1 -14.25 8.84 34.48
C MET A 1 -12.92 8.25 34.94
N THR A 2 -12.73 6.94 34.76
CA THR A 2 -11.54 6.24 35.23
C THR A 2 -10.34 6.64 34.36
N ALA A 3 -9.34 7.27 34.95
CA ALA A 3 -8.08 7.55 34.26
C ALA A 3 -7.45 6.22 33.86
N ILE A 4 -7.35 5.95 32.56
CA ILE A 4 -6.56 4.83 32.04
C ILE A 4 -5.10 5.24 32.25
N ALA A 5 -4.43 4.59 33.20
CA ALA A 5 -2.99 4.71 33.32
C ALA A 5 -2.35 4.24 31.99
N LEU A 6 -1.70 5.17 31.31
CA LEU A 6 -0.93 4.93 30.09
C LEU A 6 0.37 4.25 30.50
N GLU A 7 0.32 2.95 30.80
CA GLU A 7 1.47 2.17 31.24
C GLU A 7 1.85 1.12 30.20
N SER A 8 3.16 0.98 29.96
CA SER A 8 3.69 -0.10 29.14
C SER A 8 3.64 -1.41 29.92
N ARG A 9 3.09 -2.46 29.31
CA ARG A 9 2.97 -3.78 29.95
C ARG A 9 3.87 -4.80 29.29
N PHE A 10 4.64 -5.50 30.12
CA PHE A 10 5.54 -6.57 29.72
C PHE A 10 5.01 -7.89 30.24
N SER A 11 4.99 -8.93 29.41
CA SER A 11 4.63 -10.28 29.81
C SER A 11 5.59 -11.25 29.15
N THR A 12 6.34 -12.03 29.93
CA THR A 12 7.50 -12.80 29.46
C THR A 12 7.13 -14.05 28.68
N LEU A 13 6.01 -14.69 29.02
CA LEU A 13 5.47 -15.84 28.33
C LEU A 13 3.97 -15.65 28.12
N THR A 14 3.57 -15.31 26.90
CA THR A 14 2.18 -15.06 26.55
C THR A 14 1.84 -15.76 25.25
N GLN A 15 0.70 -16.46 25.24
CA GLN A 15 0.10 -16.92 24.01
C GLN A 15 -0.63 -15.74 23.37
N VAL A 16 -0.24 -15.38 22.16
CA VAL A 16 -0.88 -14.33 21.36
C VAL A 16 -1.50 -14.98 20.13
N VAL A 17 -2.73 -14.62 19.83
CA VAL A 17 -3.39 -14.99 18.57
C VAL A 17 -3.52 -13.72 17.74
N ARG A 18 -2.78 -13.65 16.64
CA ARG A 18 -2.79 -12.50 15.73
C ARG A 18 -3.61 -12.84 14.50
N ARG A 19 -4.73 -12.12 14.33
CA ARG A 19 -5.52 -12.16 13.09
C ARG A 19 -4.79 -11.39 12.00
N ARG A 20 -4.55 -12.04 10.88
CA ARG A 20 -3.99 -11.46 9.66
C ARG A 20 -5.10 -11.48 8.62
N LEU A 21 -5.63 -10.31 8.26
CA LEU A 21 -6.75 -10.18 7.34
C LEU A 21 -6.40 -9.22 6.21
N LEU A 22 -6.68 -9.64 4.98
CA LEU A 22 -6.69 -8.78 3.81
C LEU A 22 -7.82 -7.74 3.94
N PRO A 23 -7.62 -6.51 3.42
CA PRO A 23 -8.65 -5.47 3.38
C PRO A 23 -9.72 -5.75 2.31
N VAL A 24 -9.41 -6.58 1.32
CA VAL A 24 -10.31 -7.02 0.24
C VAL A 24 -10.29 -8.54 0.12
N PRO A 25 -11.28 -9.17 -0.52
CA PRO A 25 -11.25 -10.60 -0.80
C PRO A 25 -10.00 -11.00 -1.62
N GLY A 26 -9.40 -12.14 -1.29
CA GLY A 26 -8.21 -12.66 -1.94
C GLY A 26 -8.04 -14.17 -1.75
N LYS A 27 -6.80 -14.64 -1.95
CA LYS A 27 -6.43 -16.06 -1.85
C LYS A 27 -5.58 -16.28 -0.62
N VAL A 28 -6.05 -17.17 0.26
CA VAL A 28 -5.26 -17.66 1.39
C VAL A 28 -4.30 -18.75 0.88
N ARG A 29 -3.04 -18.71 1.32
CA ARG A 29 -1.93 -19.55 0.83
C ARG A 29 -1.56 -20.69 1.80
N VAL A 30 -2.04 -20.63 3.03
CA VAL A 30 -1.75 -21.57 4.11
C VAL A 30 -3.05 -22.13 4.70
N GLN A 31 -2.95 -23.22 5.45
CA GLN A 31 -4.08 -23.91 6.09
C GLN A 31 -3.89 -24.02 7.61
N VAL A 32 -4.95 -24.38 8.33
CA VAL A 32 -4.88 -24.64 9.78
C VAL A 32 -3.90 -25.78 10.06
N GLY A 33 -3.02 -25.58 11.03
CA GLY A 33 -1.95 -26.51 11.41
C GLY A 33 -0.59 -26.17 10.79
N ASP A 34 -0.53 -25.33 9.76
CA ASP A 34 0.75 -24.94 9.15
C ASP A 34 1.61 -24.14 10.14
N ARG A 35 2.92 -24.38 10.09
CA ARG A 35 3.93 -23.55 10.77
C ARG A 35 4.44 -22.49 9.81
N VAL A 36 4.49 -21.26 10.29
CA VAL A 36 4.90 -20.08 9.50
C VAL A 36 5.95 -19.27 10.25
N GLU A 37 6.90 -18.74 9.51
CA GLU A 37 7.79 -17.68 9.93
C GLU A 37 7.13 -16.32 9.73
N ALA A 38 7.63 -15.30 10.43
CA ALA A 38 6.98 -13.99 10.45
C ALA A 38 6.90 -13.31 9.05
N ASP A 39 7.86 -13.61 8.17
CA ASP A 39 7.91 -13.11 6.78
C ASP A 39 7.11 -13.94 5.76
N ASP A 40 6.56 -15.09 6.16
CA ASP A 40 5.83 -15.94 5.23
C ASP A 40 4.55 -15.26 4.72
N ILE A 41 4.28 -15.39 3.43
CA ILE A 41 3.06 -14.88 2.81
C ILE A 41 1.92 -15.85 3.08
N VAL A 42 0.99 -15.44 3.95
CA VAL A 42 -0.15 -16.26 4.36
C VAL A 42 -1.39 -16.03 3.48
N ALA A 43 -1.50 -14.87 2.86
CA ALA A 43 -2.55 -14.57 1.89
C ALA A 43 -2.12 -13.47 0.93
N GLU A 44 -2.82 -13.35 -0.19
CA GLU A 44 -2.63 -12.26 -1.15
C GLU A 44 -3.96 -11.81 -1.73
N ALA A 45 -4.02 -10.57 -2.20
CA ALA A 45 -5.15 -10.07 -2.98
C ALA A 45 -4.69 -9.16 -4.10
N THR A 46 -5.46 -9.10 -5.18
CA THR A 46 -5.29 -8.11 -6.24
C THR A 46 -6.18 -6.91 -5.92
N VAL A 47 -5.57 -5.74 -5.76
CA VAL A 47 -6.27 -4.48 -5.55
C VAL A 47 -6.25 -3.70 -6.86
N GLU A 48 -7.38 -3.10 -7.23
CA GLU A 48 -7.42 -2.23 -8.40
C GLU A 48 -6.45 -1.06 -8.21
N GLY A 49 -5.72 -0.70 -9.27
CA GLY A 49 -4.86 0.47 -9.24
C GLY A 49 -5.68 1.75 -9.03
N ARG A 50 -5.03 2.75 -8.46
CA ARG A 50 -5.62 4.07 -8.21
C ARG A 50 -6.00 4.76 -9.52
N LEU A 51 -7.22 5.30 -9.57
CA LEU A 51 -7.69 6.17 -10.66
C LEU A 51 -7.15 7.58 -10.45
N HIS A 52 -6.51 8.14 -11.48
CA HIS A 52 -6.04 9.51 -11.52
C HIS A 52 -6.77 10.27 -12.62
N VAL A 53 -7.16 11.50 -12.31
CA VAL A 53 -7.83 12.40 -13.25
C VAL A 53 -6.82 13.46 -13.67
N ILE A 54 -6.60 13.58 -14.98
CA ILE A 54 -5.71 14.56 -15.58
C ILE A 54 -6.57 15.57 -16.34
N ASP A 55 -6.50 16.83 -15.93
CA ASP A 55 -7.17 17.95 -16.60
C ASP A 55 -6.36 18.39 -17.83
N LEU A 56 -6.69 17.83 -19.00
CA LEU A 56 -5.94 18.12 -20.22
C LEU A 56 -6.16 19.57 -20.69
N ALA A 57 -7.32 20.18 -20.40
CA ALA A 57 -7.60 21.56 -20.78
C ALA A 57 -6.62 22.52 -20.10
N ARG A 58 -6.47 22.35 -18.77
CA ARG A 58 -5.54 23.13 -17.96
C ARG A 58 -4.09 22.86 -18.34
N GLU A 59 -3.70 21.60 -18.50
CA GLU A 59 -2.31 21.24 -18.82
C GLU A 59 -1.89 21.72 -20.23
N LEU A 60 -2.81 21.71 -21.21
CA LEU A 60 -2.55 22.23 -22.56
C LEU A 60 -2.75 23.75 -22.67
N GLY A 61 -3.52 24.36 -21.76
CA GLY A 61 -3.93 25.76 -21.84
C GLY A 61 -4.87 26.04 -23.01
N THR A 62 -5.85 25.16 -23.23
CA THR A 62 -6.86 25.27 -24.29
C THR A 62 -8.27 25.05 -23.73
N GLY A 63 -9.29 25.50 -24.46
CA GLY A 63 -10.68 25.27 -24.07
C GLY A 63 -11.07 23.79 -24.13
N ALA A 64 -11.93 23.33 -23.21
CA ALA A 64 -12.41 21.95 -23.14
C ALA A 64 -12.95 21.38 -24.47
N PRO A 65 -13.69 22.14 -25.32
CA PRO A 65 -14.17 21.64 -26.62
C PRO A 65 -13.05 21.27 -27.60
N ASP A 66 -11.89 21.91 -27.50
CA ASP A 66 -10.77 21.73 -28.43
C ASP A 66 -9.76 20.69 -27.96
N VAL A 67 -9.77 20.34 -26.66
CA VAL A 67 -8.84 19.37 -26.06
C VAL A 67 -8.81 18.05 -26.81
N LEU A 68 -9.99 17.51 -27.15
CA LEU A 68 -10.13 16.19 -27.77
C LEU A 68 -9.36 16.08 -29.09
N ARG A 69 -9.20 17.18 -29.83
CA ARG A 69 -8.43 17.24 -31.09
C ARG A 69 -6.92 17.06 -30.89
N HIS A 70 -6.45 17.26 -29.66
CA HIS A 70 -5.04 17.21 -29.29
C HIS A 70 -4.65 15.93 -28.53
N VAL A 71 -5.63 15.10 -28.16
CA VAL A 71 -5.42 13.80 -27.51
C VAL A 71 -4.78 12.82 -28.48
N ARG A 72 -3.82 12.03 -27.99
CA ARG A 72 -3.01 11.07 -28.76
C ARG A 72 -3.23 9.62 -28.33
N VAL A 73 -4.12 9.39 -27.38
CA VAL A 73 -4.46 8.08 -26.82
C VAL A 73 -5.96 7.85 -26.87
N SER A 74 -6.41 6.61 -26.72
CA SER A 74 -7.83 6.24 -26.73
C SER A 74 -8.24 5.54 -25.44
N SER A 75 -9.54 5.57 -25.13
CA SER A 75 -10.10 4.77 -24.03
C SER A 75 -9.81 3.27 -24.24
N GLY A 76 -9.40 2.58 -23.18
CA GLY A 76 -8.96 1.19 -23.19
C GLY A 76 -7.47 0.99 -23.48
N GLN A 77 -6.75 2.03 -23.94
CA GLN A 77 -5.33 1.92 -24.27
C GLN A 77 -4.46 1.81 -23.00
N ALA A 78 -3.52 0.86 -23.01
CA ALA A 78 -2.43 0.79 -22.05
C ALA A 78 -1.32 1.79 -22.43
N VAL A 79 -0.77 2.49 -21.44
CA VAL A 79 0.28 3.49 -21.60
C VAL A 79 1.38 3.25 -20.57
N GLU A 80 2.62 3.48 -20.97
CA GLU A 80 3.77 3.50 -20.05
C GLU A 80 3.99 4.91 -19.49
N ARG A 81 4.79 5.01 -18.43
CA ARG A 81 5.28 6.31 -17.94
C ARG A 81 5.90 7.12 -19.09
N ASP A 82 5.65 8.43 -19.08
CA ASP A 82 6.11 9.40 -20.08
C ASP A 82 5.48 9.28 -21.48
N THR A 83 4.57 8.32 -21.69
CA THR A 83 3.76 8.22 -22.91
C THR A 83 3.02 9.54 -23.18
N VAL A 84 3.05 10.04 -24.42
CA VAL A 84 2.37 11.29 -24.78
C VAL A 84 0.86 11.07 -24.80
N LEU A 85 0.16 11.69 -23.86
CA LEU A 85 -1.30 11.61 -23.74
C LEU A 85 -2.00 12.61 -24.66
N ALA A 86 -1.47 13.84 -24.70
CA ALA A 86 -1.97 14.90 -25.55
C ALA A 86 -0.86 15.88 -25.89
N SER A 87 -0.95 16.56 -27.03
CA SER A 87 0.00 17.63 -27.36
C SER A 87 -0.58 18.65 -28.32
N ILE A 88 -0.24 19.91 -28.08
CA ILE A 88 -0.63 21.07 -28.88
C ILE A 88 0.61 21.88 -29.25
N ARG A 89 0.61 22.48 -30.44
CA ARG A 89 1.64 23.42 -30.88
C ARG A 89 0.94 24.71 -31.32
N PRO A 90 0.76 25.68 -30.43
CA PRO A 90 0.17 26.97 -30.78
C PRO A 90 1.10 27.73 -31.73
N PHE A 91 0.53 28.57 -32.59
CA PHE A 91 1.29 29.29 -33.61
C PHE A 91 2.38 30.17 -32.96
N GLY A 92 3.65 29.93 -33.31
CA GLY A 92 4.81 30.67 -32.77
C GLY A 92 5.29 30.28 -31.36
N LEU A 93 4.67 29.30 -30.70
CA LEU A 93 5.02 28.91 -29.32
C LEU A 93 5.67 27.52 -29.24
N LEU A 94 6.36 27.26 -28.12
CA LEU A 94 6.85 25.92 -27.81
C LEU A 94 5.70 24.91 -27.72
N ARG A 95 5.96 23.70 -28.21
CA ARG A 95 5.01 22.58 -28.14
C ARG A 95 4.75 22.23 -26.68
N LYS A 96 3.48 22.24 -26.27
CA LYS A 96 3.05 21.70 -24.98
C LYS A 96 2.72 20.22 -25.13
N VAL A 97 3.17 19.42 -24.18
CA VAL A 97 3.01 17.96 -24.18
C VAL A 97 2.59 17.51 -22.80
N VAL A 98 1.46 16.82 -22.73
CA VAL A 98 1.00 16.14 -21.51
C VAL A 98 1.44 14.69 -21.59
N ARG A 99 2.13 14.23 -20.56
CA ARG A 99 2.69 12.88 -20.48
C ARG A 99 2.05 12.08 -19.35
N ALA A 100 2.03 10.76 -19.52
CA ALA A 100 1.55 9.84 -18.50
C ALA A 100 2.48 9.88 -17.27
N PRO A 101 1.96 10.19 -16.07
CA PRO A 101 2.79 10.24 -14.85
C PRO A 101 3.28 8.85 -14.41
N PHE A 102 2.60 7.78 -14.81
CA PHE A 102 2.89 6.39 -14.48
C PHE A 102 2.27 5.45 -15.53
N ALA A 103 2.62 4.16 -15.48
CA ALA A 103 2.05 3.12 -16.35
C ALA A 103 0.63 2.71 -15.92
N GLY A 104 -0.25 2.48 -16.89
CA GLY A 104 -1.62 2.10 -16.62
C GLY A 104 -2.53 2.11 -17.85
N VAL A 105 -3.84 2.10 -17.61
CA VAL A 105 -4.87 2.02 -18.66
C VAL A 105 -5.75 3.25 -18.65
N ILE A 106 -5.94 3.87 -19.82
CA ILE A 106 -6.90 4.95 -20.04
C ILE A 106 -8.31 4.39 -19.89
N LYS A 107 -9.04 4.79 -18.86
CA LYS A 107 -10.42 4.32 -18.64
C LYS A 107 -11.43 5.09 -19.47
N ARG A 108 -11.28 6.41 -19.52
CA ARG A 108 -12.16 7.29 -20.28
C ARG A 108 -11.47 8.62 -20.55
N ILE A 109 -11.91 9.29 -21.62
CA ILE A 109 -11.62 10.70 -21.90
C ILE A 109 -12.97 11.38 -22.10
N GLU A 110 -13.27 12.40 -21.30
CA GLU A 110 -14.59 13.07 -21.29
C GLU A 110 -14.42 14.54 -20.87
N GLU A 111 -15.04 15.47 -21.59
CA GLU A 111 -15.07 16.91 -21.28
C GLU A 111 -13.68 17.56 -21.02
N GLY A 112 -12.64 17.06 -21.67
CA GLY A 112 -11.28 17.56 -21.48
C GLY A 112 -10.52 16.95 -20.28
N TYR A 113 -11.13 16.00 -19.58
CA TYR A 113 -10.48 15.18 -18.57
C TYR A 113 -10.07 13.82 -19.12
N LEU A 114 -8.93 13.31 -18.66
CA LEU A 114 -8.45 11.97 -18.96
C LEU A 114 -8.32 11.18 -17.65
N PHE A 115 -9.00 10.03 -17.61
CA PHE A 115 -9.05 9.14 -16.47
C PHE A 115 -8.05 8.00 -16.69
N LEU A 116 -6.90 8.05 -16.01
CA LEU A 116 -5.84 7.05 -16.08
C LEU A 116 -5.85 6.19 -14.82
N ARG A 117 -6.08 4.88 -14.97
CA ARG A 117 -5.99 3.93 -13.86
C ARG A 117 -4.62 3.26 -13.88
N SER A 118 -3.89 3.35 -12.78
CA SER A 118 -2.63 2.58 -12.61
C SER A 118 -2.88 1.08 -12.67
N ASP A 119 -1.83 0.31 -12.94
CA ASP A 119 -1.94 -1.14 -12.96
C ASP A 119 -2.40 -1.71 -11.61
N PRO A 120 -3.15 -2.82 -11.61
CA PRO A 120 -3.52 -3.52 -10.39
C PRO A 120 -2.28 -3.90 -9.58
N GLN A 121 -2.37 -3.78 -8.26
CA GLN A 121 -1.29 -4.14 -7.35
C GLN A 121 -1.62 -5.41 -6.58
N THR A 122 -0.63 -6.29 -6.44
CA THR A 122 -0.74 -7.45 -5.56
C THR A 122 -0.38 -7.04 -4.13
N LEU A 123 -1.37 -7.12 -3.24
CA LEU A 123 -1.18 -6.97 -1.81
C LEU A 123 -0.77 -8.32 -1.22
N LEU A 124 0.40 -8.36 -0.58
CA LEU A 124 0.90 -9.54 0.12
C LEU A 124 0.68 -9.39 1.63
N LEU A 125 0.02 -10.36 2.24
CA LEU A 125 -0.22 -10.41 3.67
C LEU A 125 0.76 -11.38 4.32
N ARG A 126 1.64 -10.83 5.18
CA ARG A 126 2.60 -11.61 5.97
C ARG A 126 1.97 -12.19 7.24
N ALA A 127 2.53 -13.29 7.73
CA ALA A 127 2.19 -13.91 9.01
C ALA A 127 2.40 -12.96 10.20
N TYR A 128 3.40 -12.08 10.11
CA TYR A 128 3.80 -11.05 11.08
C TYR A 128 4.40 -11.58 12.40
N VAL A 129 4.05 -12.80 12.79
CA VAL A 129 4.66 -13.49 13.93
C VAL A 129 4.97 -14.92 13.54
N PRO A 130 6.09 -15.51 14.02
CA PRO A 130 6.35 -16.91 13.81
C PRO A 130 5.40 -17.73 14.70
N GLY A 131 4.84 -18.82 14.18
CA GLY A 131 3.85 -19.58 14.92
C GLY A 131 3.11 -20.62 14.10
N GLU A 132 1.91 -20.97 14.58
CA GLU A 132 1.04 -21.97 13.98
C GLU A 132 -0.28 -21.33 13.55
N VAL A 133 -0.76 -21.66 12.36
CA VAL A 133 -2.06 -21.23 11.87
C VAL A 133 -3.16 -21.97 12.63
N VAL A 134 -4.01 -21.25 13.36
CA VAL A 134 -5.06 -21.86 14.22
C VAL A 134 -6.48 -21.62 13.73
N GLU A 135 -6.68 -20.65 12.85
CA GLU A 135 -8.00 -20.33 12.31
C GLU A 135 -7.86 -19.86 10.86
N HIS A 136 -8.84 -20.21 10.02
CA HIS A 136 -8.91 -19.81 8.64
C HIS A 136 -10.12 -18.89 8.42
N TYR A 137 -9.90 -17.75 7.77
CA TYR A 137 -10.93 -16.81 7.36
C TYR A 137 -11.05 -16.85 5.82
N PRO A 138 -12.05 -17.55 5.26
CA PRO A 138 -12.20 -17.72 3.83
C PRO A 138 -12.10 -16.39 3.06
N HIS A 139 -11.28 -16.39 2.01
CA HIS A 139 -10.99 -15.25 1.15
C HIS A 139 -10.39 -14.02 1.85
N ARG A 140 -10.01 -14.11 3.14
CA ARG A 140 -9.54 -12.95 3.91
C ARG A 140 -8.20 -13.18 4.56
N GLY A 141 -7.92 -14.36 5.11
CA GLY A 141 -6.63 -14.63 5.75
C GLY A 141 -6.72 -15.67 6.85
N VAL A 142 -5.92 -15.51 7.90
CA VAL A 142 -5.74 -16.53 8.94
C VAL A 142 -5.52 -15.91 10.32
N ALA A 143 -5.67 -16.70 11.38
CA ALA A 143 -5.14 -16.36 12.70
C ALA A 143 -3.89 -17.19 12.97
N VAL A 144 -2.80 -16.53 13.37
CA VAL A 144 -1.53 -17.17 13.76
C VAL A 144 -1.40 -17.11 15.27
N ARG A 145 -1.19 -18.27 15.90
CA ARG A 145 -0.90 -18.41 17.32
C ARG A 145 0.62 -18.46 17.52
N ALA A 146 1.12 -17.55 18.33
CA ALA A 146 2.52 -17.47 18.73
C ALA A 146 2.64 -17.51 20.25
N ILE A 147 3.79 -17.98 20.74
CA ILE A 147 4.14 -17.95 22.16
C ILE A 147 5.44 -17.17 22.28
N GLY A 148 5.47 -16.15 23.14
CA GLY A 148 6.67 -15.36 23.38
C GLY A 148 6.46 -14.24 24.38
N ALA A 149 7.45 -13.35 24.46
CA ALA A 149 7.33 -12.12 25.23
C ALA A 149 6.40 -11.13 24.50
N HIS A 150 5.44 -10.57 25.22
CA HIS A 150 4.51 -9.58 24.71
C HIS A 150 4.74 -8.23 25.40
N VAL A 151 5.15 -7.25 24.60
CA VAL A 151 5.33 -5.86 25.02
C VAL A 151 4.19 -5.04 24.43
N ARG A 152 3.41 -4.39 25.30
CA ARG A 152 2.36 -3.46 24.90
C ARG A 152 2.78 -2.06 25.28
N GLY A 153 3.14 -1.27 24.28
CA GLY A 153 3.34 0.17 24.43
C GLY A 153 2.03 0.94 24.44
N VAL A 154 2.12 2.22 24.78
CA VAL A 154 0.98 3.16 24.79
C VAL A 154 0.75 3.79 23.41
N TRP A 155 1.84 3.98 22.65
CA TRP A 155 1.85 4.65 21.36
C TRP A 155 2.99 4.08 20.50
N GLY A 156 2.84 4.19 19.18
CA GLY A 156 3.86 3.87 18.21
C GLY A 156 3.57 4.56 16.88
N CYS A 157 4.62 4.74 16.07
CA CYS A 157 4.54 5.30 14.73
C CYS A 157 5.31 4.42 13.74
N GLY A 158 4.87 4.44 12.48
CA GLY A 158 5.47 3.66 11.40
C GLY A 158 4.71 2.37 11.10
N ASP A 159 5.24 1.63 10.13
CA ASP A 159 4.65 0.40 9.63
C ASP A 159 5.03 -0.83 10.47
N GLU A 160 4.39 -1.96 10.17
CA GLU A 160 4.81 -3.26 10.65
C GLU A 160 6.27 -3.57 10.24
N ARG A 161 7.10 -3.92 11.22
CA ARG A 161 8.51 -4.31 11.05
C ARG A 161 8.84 -5.47 11.97
N GLN A 162 9.88 -6.20 11.60
CA GLN A 162 10.43 -7.30 12.37
C GLN A 162 11.96 -7.29 12.28
N GLY A 163 12.60 -7.87 13.28
CA GLY A 163 14.05 -7.95 13.34
C GLY A 163 14.52 -8.41 14.72
N MET A 164 15.83 -8.56 14.84
CA MET A 164 16.47 -8.84 16.12
C MET A 164 16.37 -7.61 17.02
N LEU A 165 15.93 -7.82 18.26
CA LEU A 165 16.02 -6.79 19.30
C LEU A 165 17.43 -6.82 19.89
N ALA A 166 18.07 -5.66 19.96
CA ALA A 166 19.38 -5.49 20.58
C ALA A 166 19.30 -4.42 21.67
N THR A 167 19.98 -4.69 22.79
CA THR A 167 20.17 -3.71 23.85
C THR A 167 21.26 -2.73 23.40
N MET A 168 20.89 -1.45 23.26
CA MET A 168 21.77 -0.40 22.72
C MET A 168 22.37 0.51 23.81
N VAL A 169 21.87 0.41 25.04
CA VAL A 169 22.30 1.22 26.19
C VAL A 169 22.44 0.33 27.42
N SER A 170 23.32 0.70 28.33
CA SER A 170 23.64 -0.10 29.53
C SER A 170 22.86 0.34 30.78
N ALA A 171 22.34 1.58 30.80
CA ALA A 171 21.59 2.13 31.92
C ALA A 171 20.21 2.69 31.50
N PRO A 172 19.19 2.69 32.39
CA PRO A 172 17.84 3.16 32.07
C PRO A 172 17.75 4.67 31.73
N ASP A 173 18.70 5.47 32.22
CA ASP A 173 18.78 6.92 32.04
C ASP A 173 19.72 7.33 30.88
N GLU A 174 20.39 6.37 30.25
CA GLU A 174 21.26 6.61 29.11
C GLU A 174 20.42 6.90 27.85
N PRO A 175 20.68 8.02 27.13
CA PRO A 175 19.91 8.36 25.96
C PRO A 175 20.21 7.41 24.80
N LEU A 176 19.16 6.82 24.21
CA LEU A 176 19.28 6.08 22.96
C LEU A 176 19.51 7.07 21.80
N THR A 177 20.75 7.20 21.35
CA THR A 177 21.09 8.02 20.17
C THR A 177 20.84 7.26 18.88
N TRP A 178 20.34 7.96 17.86
CA TRP A 178 20.03 7.35 16.55
C TRP A 178 21.28 7.24 15.65
N GLU A 179 22.44 6.87 16.17
CA GLU A 179 23.62 6.70 15.32
C GLU A 179 23.60 5.29 14.70
N ARG A 180 23.51 5.24 13.37
CA ARG A 180 23.59 4.02 12.56
C ARG A 180 25.01 3.80 12.07
#